data_AF-A0A0W0XKZ8-F1
#
_entry.id   AF-A0A0W0XKZ8-F1
#
_cell.length_a   1.000
_cell.length_b   1.000
_cell.length_c   1.000
_cell.angle_alpha   90.00
_cell.angle_beta   90.00
_cell.angle_gamma   90.00
#
_symmetry.space_group_name_H-M   'P 1'
#
loop_
_entity.id
_entity.type
_entity.pdbx_description
1 polymer ?
#
loop_
_entity_poly.entity_id
_entity_poly.type
_entity_poly.pdbx_seq_one_letter_code
_entity_poly.pdbx_strand_id
1 'polypeptide(L)'
;MRKNSTIGFLIFGAIMPNPIPEVPLSDYDPFIHGTTSAALALMSKTNFQLMPIMKMIDDFQVAPMGGELTRGGYEFIGFELVQKEKIGAISFGNLKTGEYNLKEVTGGYTQFVPPTKTAVLNNFRNLLNRPIVGAELNLLLIYFTRARQMHQSLDQIITKNELNSLKQRLQAITQFYYFVQLLGTYIFPDFEAIEKAILPPSSLTKRDITDAVYSFLNFEGLIQKIIDSRMDIKSILLNPTADNLENALGLLQLPDKLTIKSGVCGDIKDIELPVTQFFSLARPSASKKSPAFKRSHFVYLAQNKSGDGINNVLENFLSQKLNADFFVNMAKDAQSYVSALEDRIRVLNKLADTPQAQFELTVNQKTLLDSTYPIIFVSESDLIKPHCKEYRSTAPLKLGEDIRMIATDNREHREQIRTYLRQHQLNPVQVVLFSDLEKVISDRSALPLSIDSQPLRAMLAKTKAGKHGPLFYNLYALLDDLNEKRNKFRYKNSQVFATIDRLLSEMDTAMAEAFSRDKPLTKNTIHTFCTKGKSLIEREKPVLEQHRGCMGIVDTVLTIFTSLIVFYPAVYLYQKNNNITYNFFNTDSGTKAKDTMAELDRLMGAADDFPDGEHATLSEMTIICSYANAD
;
A
#
# COMPACT_ATOMS: atom_id res chain seq x y z
N MET A 1 51.84 -80.15 15.04
CA MET A 1 51.48 -78.84 15.64
C MET A 1 50.04 -78.55 15.19
N ARG A 2 49.01 -79.14 15.82
CA ARG A 2 48.23 -78.70 17.02
C ARG A 2 47.57 -77.32 16.80
N LYS A 3 46.24 -77.29 16.57
CA LYS A 3 45.14 -77.09 17.56
C LYS A 3 45.10 -75.62 18.04
N ASN A 4 43.98 -74.89 18.14
CA ASN A 4 42.58 -75.24 18.36
C ASN A 4 41.64 -74.05 18.04
N SER A 5 40.37 -74.41 17.84
CA SER A 5 39.11 -73.66 18.00
C SER A 5 39.00 -72.66 19.16
N THR A 6 38.21 -71.59 18.96
CA THR A 6 37.41 -70.93 20.02
C THR A 6 36.12 -70.32 19.43
N ILE A 7 35.09 -70.32 20.28
CA ILE A 7 33.64 -70.17 20.08
C ILE A 7 33.18 -68.71 20.31
N GLY A 8 32.10 -68.30 19.62
CA GLY A 8 30.99 -67.51 20.21
C GLY A 8 30.96 -66.00 19.95
N PHE A 9 29.92 -65.52 19.25
CA PHE A 9 28.73 -64.86 19.85
C PHE A 9 27.78 -64.37 18.73
N LEU A 10 26.52 -64.80 18.79
CA LEU A 10 25.40 -64.27 18.01
C LEU A 10 24.88 -63.01 18.73
N ILE A 11 24.93 -61.86 18.06
CA ILE A 11 24.22 -60.65 18.48
C ILE A 11 23.09 -60.41 17.46
N PHE A 12 21.85 -60.50 17.95
CA PHE A 12 20.65 -60.06 17.25
C PHE A 12 20.70 -58.53 17.08
N GLY A 13 20.89 -58.06 15.85
CA GLY A 13 20.73 -56.65 15.49
C GLY A 13 19.25 -56.30 15.35
N ALA A 14 18.69 -55.62 16.35
CA ALA A 14 17.41 -54.92 16.20
C ALA A 14 17.63 -53.72 15.27
N ILE A 15 16.92 -53.69 14.15
CA ILE A 15 16.87 -52.54 13.24
C ILE A 15 16.03 -51.46 13.94
N MET A 16 16.69 -50.49 14.58
CA MET A 16 16.06 -49.24 15.00
C MET A 16 15.75 -48.42 13.74
N PRO A 17 14.54 -47.87 13.57
CA PRO A 17 14.28 -46.93 12.50
C PRO A 17 15.14 -45.68 12.73
N ASN A 18 15.87 -45.26 11.68
CA ASN A 18 16.64 -44.01 11.69
C ASN A 18 15.74 -42.86 12.18
N PRO A 19 16.20 -42.03 13.12
CA PRO A 19 15.48 -40.80 13.46
C PRO A 19 15.36 -39.97 12.19
N ILE A 20 14.12 -39.63 11.83
CA ILE A 20 13.83 -38.64 10.80
C ILE A 20 14.64 -37.40 11.18
N PRO A 21 15.47 -36.83 10.29
CA PRO A 21 16.19 -35.61 10.61
C PRO A 21 15.16 -34.55 10.95
N GLU A 22 15.20 -34.03 12.18
CA GLU A 22 14.45 -32.86 12.59
C GLU A 22 14.83 -31.73 11.62
N VAL A 23 13.94 -31.46 10.67
CA VAL A 23 13.98 -30.22 9.89
C VAL A 23 13.99 -29.10 10.93
N PRO A 24 14.97 -28.18 10.93
CA PRO A 24 14.95 -27.07 11.87
C PRO A 24 13.60 -26.38 11.70
N LEU A 25 12.81 -26.30 12.77
CA LEU A 25 11.62 -25.44 12.81
C LEU A 25 12.09 -24.07 12.35
N SER A 26 11.77 -23.68 11.11
CA SER A 26 12.05 -22.35 10.61
C SER A 26 11.48 -21.39 11.63
N ASP A 27 12.32 -20.55 12.23
CA ASP A 27 11.89 -19.57 13.22
C ASP A 27 10.77 -18.75 12.57
N TYR A 28 9.53 -18.88 13.05
CA TYR A 28 8.35 -18.32 12.37
C TYR A 28 8.35 -16.81 12.57
N ASP A 29 8.78 -16.09 11.53
CA ASP A 29 8.96 -14.64 11.59
C ASP A 29 8.42 -13.94 10.34
N PRO A 30 7.08 -13.99 10.10
CA PRO A 30 6.46 -13.41 8.92
C PRO A 30 6.60 -11.88 8.90
N PHE A 31 6.37 -11.28 7.73
CA PHE A 31 6.32 -9.84 7.59
C PHE A 31 5.03 -9.27 8.16
N ILE A 32 5.13 -8.15 8.87
CA ILE A 32 4.00 -7.44 9.46
C ILE A 32 3.95 -5.98 9.01
N HIS A 33 2.74 -5.47 8.78
CA HIS A 33 2.49 -4.06 8.51
C HIS A 33 1.39 -3.56 9.43
N GLY A 34 1.76 -2.71 10.38
CA GLY A 34 0.83 -2.03 11.28
C GLY A 34 0.06 -0.94 10.57
N THR A 35 -1.26 -0.92 10.74
CA THR A 35 -2.14 0.12 10.21
C THR A 35 -3.44 0.14 11.00
N THR A 36 -4.51 0.68 10.42
CA THR A 36 -5.85 0.68 11.02
C THR A 36 -6.91 0.21 10.03
N SER A 37 -8.12 -0.06 10.52
CA SER A 37 -9.28 -0.44 9.71
C SER A 37 -9.62 0.58 8.61
N ALA A 38 -9.16 1.83 8.73
CA ALA A 38 -9.21 2.83 7.66
C ALA A 38 -8.55 2.36 6.35
N ALA A 39 -7.52 1.50 6.42
CA ALA A 39 -6.92 0.89 5.24
C ALA A 39 -7.91 -0.02 4.51
N LEU A 40 -8.68 -0.82 5.25
CA LEU A 40 -9.71 -1.70 4.67
C LEU A 40 -10.79 -0.91 3.95
N ALA A 41 -11.24 0.21 4.51
CA ALA A 41 -12.22 1.09 3.87
C ALA A 41 -11.81 1.44 2.43
N LEU A 42 -10.54 1.77 2.23
CA LEU A 42 -10.03 2.21 0.94
C LEU A 42 -9.59 1.06 0.04
N MET A 43 -9.24 -0.09 0.61
CA MET A 43 -8.92 -1.30 -0.16
C MET A 43 -10.06 -1.76 -1.07
N SER A 44 -11.31 -1.54 -0.66
CA SER A 44 -12.47 -1.83 -1.53
C SER A 44 -12.51 -0.99 -2.82
N LYS A 45 -11.79 0.14 -2.88
CA LYS A 45 -11.61 0.93 -4.11
C LYS A 45 -10.37 0.53 -4.91
N THR A 46 -9.38 -0.10 -4.28
CA THR A 46 -8.09 -0.47 -4.91
C THR A 46 -8.02 -1.95 -5.26
N ASN A 47 -9.15 -2.57 -5.59
CA ASN A 47 -9.24 -4.01 -5.88
C ASN A 47 -8.60 -4.89 -4.77
N PHE A 48 -8.74 -4.45 -3.53
CA PHE A 48 -8.20 -5.07 -2.32
C PHE A 48 -6.67 -5.21 -2.30
N GLN A 49 -5.97 -4.31 -2.99
CA GLN A 49 -4.52 -4.24 -2.98
C GLN A 49 -4.03 -3.15 -2.03
N LEU A 50 -3.05 -3.51 -1.20
CA LEU A 50 -2.17 -2.58 -0.52
C LEU A 50 -1.11 -2.15 -1.54
N MET A 51 -1.02 -0.86 -1.86
CA MET A 51 -0.08 -0.35 -2.88
C MET A 51 0.56 0.99 -2.48
N PRO A 52 1.64 1.42 -3.15
CA PRO A 52 2.22 2.74 -2.95
C PRO A 52 1.20 3.86 -3.17
N ILE A 53 1.22 4.89 -2.33
CA ILE A 53 0.16 5.91 -2.30
C ILE A 53 0.04 6.67 -3.62
N MET A 54 1.16 7.00 -4.28
CA MET A 54 1.09 7.73 -5.55
C MET A 54 0.43 6.90 -6.65
N LYS A 55 0.67 5.59 -6.68
CA LYS A 55 0.02 4.66 -7.59
C LYS A 55 -1.47 4.51 -7.25
N MET A 56 -1.80 4.44 -5.97
CA MET A 56 -3.19 4.43 -5.47
C MET A 56 -3.97 5.68 -5.94
N ILE A 57 -3.34 6.85 -5.90
CA ILE A 57 -3.94 8.12 -6.36
C ILE A 57 -4.09 8.13 -7.89
N ASP A 58 -3.05 7.71 -8.62
CA ASP A 58 -3.08 7.71 -10.07
C ASP A 58 -4.12 6.73 -10.61
N ASP A 59 -4.10 5.48 -10.16
CA ASP A 59 -4.94 4.41 -10.68
C ASP A 59 -6.40 4.54 -10.19
N PHE A 60 -6.60 4.83 -8.90
CA PHE A 60 -7.92 4.74 -8.24
C PHE A 60 -8.46 6.05 -7.65
N GLN A 61 -7.72 7.17 -7.78
CA GLN A 61 -8.11 8.50 -7.29
C GLN A 61 -8.49 8.52 -5.80
N VAL A 62 -7.76 7.71 -5.01
CA VAL A 62 -7.93 7.63 -3.55
C VAL A 62 -6.60 7.77 -2.84
N ALA A 63 -6.64 8.27 -1.62
CA ALA A 63 -5.49 8.35 -0.73
C ALA A 63 -5.84 7.73 0.63
N PRO A 64 -4.86 7.11 1.33
CA PRO A 64 -5.08 6.54 2.65
C PRO A 64 -5.49 7.63 3.64
N MET A 65 -6.44 7.37 4.54
CA MET A 65 -6.81 8.32 5.60
C MET A 65 -5.88 8.26 6.83
N GLY A 66 -4.85 7.42 6.80
CA GLY A 66 -3.85 7.34 7.86
C GLY A 66 -2.46 7.01 7.35
N GLY A 67 -1.58 6.64 8.28
CA GLY A 67 -0.18 6.31 8.01
C GLY A 67 0.79 7.48 8.15
N GLU A 68 2.05 7.16 8.36
CA GLU A 68 3.14 8.13 8.50
C GLU A 68 3.60 8.65 7.13
N LEU A 69 3.22 9.88 6.78
CA LEU A 69 3.59 10.49 5.50
C LEU A 69 4.96 11.18 5.52
N THR A 70 5.47 11.52 6.71
CA THR A 70 6.69 12.34 6.89
C THR A 70 7.98 11.53 6.90
N ARG A 71 7.92 10.20 7.05
CA ARG A 71 9.10 9.32 7.00
C ARG A 71 9.15 8.43 5.74
N GLY A 72 8.12 8.49 4.90
CA GLY A 72 7.99 7.67 3.69
C GLY A 72 8.73 8.21 2.45
N GLY A 73 9.39 9.37 2.56
CA GLY A 73 10.06 10.03 1.44
C GLY A 73 9.14 10.82 0.52
N TYR A 74 7.87 11.01 0.90
CA TYR A 74 6.88 11.75 0.10
C TYR A 74 7.16 13.26 0.02
N GLU A 75 8.06 13.77 0.86
CA GLU A 75 8.61 15.12 0.77
C GLU A 75 9.51 15.32 -0.47
N PHE A 76 9.79 14.27 -1.24
CA PHE A 76 10.48 14.31 -2.51
C PHE A 76 9.61 13.72 -3.62
N ILE A 77 9.64 14.33 -4.82
CA ILE A 77 9.00 13.77 -6.02
C ILE A 77 9.57 12.41 -6.39
N GLY A 78 10.90 12.29 -6.35
CA GLY A 78 11.66 11.18 -6.93
C GLY A 78 12.15 11.49 -8.34
N PHE A 79 12.58 10.45 -9.05
CA PHE A 79 13.12 10.55 -10.41
C PHE A 79 12.48 9.54 -11.37
N GLU A 80 11.54 8.74 -10.86
CA GLU A 80 10.82 7.73 -11.65
C GLU A 80 9.37 8.18 -11.82
N LEU A 81 8.70 7.68 -12.86
CA LEU A 81 7.26 7.88 -13.04
C LEU A 81 6.48 7.18 -11.92
N VAL A 82 5.28 7.65 -11.62
CA VAL A 82 4.41 7.10 -10.55
C VAL A 82 4.26 5.58 -10.63
N GLN A 83 4.18 5.03 -11.85
CA GLN A 83 4.00 3.60 -12.08
C GLN A 83 5.23 2.73 -11.76
N LYS A 84 6.42 3.35 -11.68
CA LYS A 84 7.69 2.67 -11.38
C LYS A 84 8.27 3.06 -10.02
N GLU A 85 7.80 4.19 -9.49
CA GLU A 85 8.31 4.84 -8.29
C GLU A 85 8.23 3.94 -7.06
N LYS A 86 9.34 3.95 -6.29
CA LYS A 86 9.48 3.20 -5.04
C LYS A 86 9.35 4.09 -3.82
N ILE A 87 9.35 5.41 -3.98
CA ILE A 87 8.97 6.34 -2.93
C ILE A 87 7.57 5.98 -2.43
N GLY A 88 7.45 5.82 -1.11
CA GLY A 88 6.18 5.43 -0.53
C GLY A 88 5.78 3.96 -0.71
N ALA A 89 6.71 3.10 -1.16
CA ALA A 89 6.49 1.66 -1.10
C ALA A 89 6.17 1.22 0.33
N ILE A 90 5.29 0.23 0.47
CA ILE A 90 4.74 -0.17 1.76
C ILE A 90 5.86 -0.76 2.61
N SER A 91 6.05 -0.19 3.79
CA SER A 91 7.05 -0.66 4.75
C SER A 91 6.51 -1.85 5.55
N PHE A 92 7.35 -2.85 5.74
CA PHE A 92 7.09 -4.04 6.52
C PHE A 92 8.17 -4.22 7.58
N GLY A 93 7.73 -4.77 8.69
CA GLY A 93 8.55 -5.26 9.78
C GLY A 93 8.54 -6.77 9.82
N ASN A 94 9.20 -7.35 10.79
CA ASN A 94 9.11 -8.77 11.10
C ASN A 94 8.35 -8.96 12.41
N LEU A 95 7.69 -10.11 12.58
CA LEU A 95 6.92 -10.38 13.78
C LEU A 95 7.78 -10.32 15.05
N LYS A 96 8.97 -10.94 15.00
CA LYS A 96 9.91 -11.17 16.11
C LYS A 96 11.16 -10.31 16.01
N THR A 97 11.76 -10.21 14.82
CA THR A 97 13.07 -9.55 14.63
C THR A 97 12.96 -8.12 14.08
N GLY A 98 14.09 -7.40 14.06
CA GLY A 98 14.18 -6.06 13.47
C GLY A 98 13.73 -4.90 14.37
N GLU A 99 13.99 -3.68 13.88
CA GLU A 99 13.62 -2.42 14.55
C GLU A 99 12.11 -2.16 14.49
N TYR A 100 11.41 -2.64 13.46
CA TYR A 100 9.95 -2.56 13.34
C TYR A 100 9.37 -3.95 13.57
N ASN A 101 8.99 -4.25 14.81
CA ASN A 101 8.46 -5.55 15.24
C ASN A 101 7.09 -5.43 15.92
N LEU A 102 6.50 -6.55 16.36
CA LEU A 102 5.14 -6.56 16.93
C LEU A 102 4.96 -5.55 18.07
N LYS A 103 5.96 -5.39 18.95
CA LYS A 103 5.91 -4.48 20.09
C LYS A 103 5.87 -3.02 19.62
N GLU A 104 6.73 -2.66 18.67
CA GLU A 104 6.76 -1.30 18.09
C GLU A 104 5.49 -1.00 17.30
N VAL A 105 5.00 -1.97 16.53
CA VAL A 105 3.75 -1.85 15.74
C VAL A 105 2.54 -1.61 16.63
N THR A 106 2.36 -2.45 17.65
CA THR A 106 1.22 -2.35 18.57
C THR A 106 1.31 -1.12 19.46
N GLY A 107 2.52 -0.67 19.85
CA GLY A 107 2.72 0.57 20.59
C GLY A 107 2.32 1.83 19.80
N GLY A 108 2.62 1.88 18.50
CA GLY A 108 2.35 3.05 17.67
C GLY A 108 0.93 3.12 17.09
N TYR A 109 0.48 2.06 16.41
CA TYR A 109 -0.75 2.11 15.60
C TYR A 109 -2.05 1.99 16.40
N THR A 110 -1.98 1.52 17.65
CA THR A 110 -3.13 1.54 18.57
C THR A 110 -3.56 2.95 18.96
N GLN A 111 -2.72 3.96 18.74
CA GLN A 111 -2.96 5.35 19.11
C GLN A 111 -3.34 6.24 17.90
N PHE A 112 -3.44 5.66 16.70
CA PHE A 112 -3.70 6.44 15.50
C PHE A 112 -5.14 6.98 15.49
N VAL A 113 -5.27 8.30 15.32
CA VAL A 113 -6.55 8.97 15.13
C VAL A 113 -6.65 9.47 13.69
N PRO A 114 -7.68 9.06 12.92
CA PRO A 114 -7.92 9.60 11.58
C PRO A 114 -8.01 11.13 11.59
N PRO A 115 -7.46 11.82 10.58
CA PRO A 115 -7.52 13.26 10.50
C PRO A 115 -8.97 13.70 10.25
N THR A 116 -9.38 14.79 10.92
CA THR A 116 -10.69 15.40 10.68
C THR A 116 -10.73 16.06 9.31
N LYS A 117 -11.95 16.30 8.79
CA LYS A 117 -12.18 17.04 7.54
C LYS A 117 -11.44 18.38 7.52
N THR A 118 -11.50 19.13 8.63
CA THR A 118 -10.81 20.40 8.80
C THR A 118 -9.29 20.25 8.81
N ALA A 119 -8.76 19.24 9.52
CA ALA A 119 -7.32 18.99 9.56
C ALA A 119 -6.75 18.64 8.18
N VAL A 120 -7.47 17.81 7.41
CA VAL A 120 -7.08 17.48 6.03
C VAL A 120 -7.03 18.73 5.14
N LEU A 121 -8.07 19.57 5.19
CA LEU A 121 -8.11 20.80 4.41
C LEU A 121 -6.98 21.75 4.82
N ASN A 122 -6.73 21.92 6.12
CA ASN A 122 -5.65 22.77 6.61
C ASN A 122 -4.28 22.26 6.14
N ASN A 123 -4.03 20.95 6.18
CA ASN A 123 -2.78 20.37 5.68
C ASN A 123 -2.59 20.64 4.18
N PHE A 124 -3.65 20.50 3.37
CA PHE A 124 -3.61 20.86 1.95
C PHE A 124 -3.32 22.35 1.75
N ARG A 125 -4.05 23.24 2.43
CA ARG A 125 -3.89 24.70 2.32
C ARG A 125 -2.50 25.15 2.75
N ASN A 126 -1.96 24.57 3.81
CA ASN A 126 -0.62 24.85 4.29
C ASN A 126 0.44 24.54 3.23
N LEU A 127 0.31 23.43 2.49
CA LEU A 127 1.24 23.11 1.39
C LEU A 127 1.01 23.99 0.16
N LEU A 128 -0.25 24.25 -0.22
CA LEU A 128 -0.61 25.07 -1.38
C LEU A 128 -0.03 26.51 -1.28
N ASN A 129 0.03 27.04 -0.05
CA ASN A 129 0.50 28.38 0.25
C ASN A 129 2.02 28.46 0.45
N ARG A 130 2.75 27.34 0.40
CA ARG A 130 4.21 27.38 0.46
C ARG A 130 4.80 27.94 -0.85
N PRO A 131 5.93 28.64 -0.80
CA PRO A 131 6.58 29.16 -2.00
C PRO A 131 7.06 28.06 -2.97
N ILE A 132 7.55 26.94 -2.43
CA ILE A 132 8.19 25.86 -3.20
C ILE A 132 7.32 24.59 -3.13
N VAL A 133 6.26 24.56 -3.93
CA VAL A 133 5.34 23.41 -4.00
C VAL A 133 5.92 22.23 -4.79
N GLY A 134 6.94 22.48 -5.62
CA GLY A 134 7.53 21.46 -6.52
C GLY A 134 8.21 20.30 -5.79
N ALA A 135 8.94 20.54 -4.71
CA ALA A 135 9.64 19.46 -3.99
C ALA A 135 8.66 18.51 -3.27
N GLU A 136 7.59 19.07 -2.68
CA GLU A 136 6.60 18.38 -1.84
C GLU A 136 5.33 17.99 -2.61
N LEU A 137 5.39 17.95 -3.95
CA LEU A 137 4.21 17.75 -4.80
C LEU A 137 3.49 16.41 -4.50
N ASN A 138 4.23 15.35 -4.14
CA ASN A 138 3.63 14.09 -3.72
C ASN A 138 2.73 14.29 -2.48
N LEU A 139 3.20 15.00 -1.44
CA LEU A 139 2.39 15.33 -0.27
C LEU A 139 1.17 16.20 -0.63
N LEU A 140 1.35 17.19 -1.51
CA LEU A 140 0.24 18.03 -1.98
C LEU A 140 -0.85 17.16 -2.64
N LEU A 141 -0.47 16.23 -3.53
CA LEU A 141 -1.40 15.32 -4.20
C LEU A 141 -2.13 14.41 -3.21
N ILE A 142 -1.44 13.92 -2.19
CA ILE A 142 -2.04 13.11 -1.12
C ILE A 142 -3.10 13.90 -0.36
N TYR A 143 -2.76 15.10 0.12
CA TYR A 143 -3.71 15.92 0.87
C TYR A 143 -4.84 16.47 0.01
N PHE A 144 -4.58 16.79 -1.27
CA PHE A 144 -5.62 17.18 -2.22
C PHE A 144 -6.62 16.05 -2.42
N THR A 145 -6.15 14.81 -2.63
CA THR A 145 -7.01 13.64 -2.80
C THR A 145 -7.82 13.34 -1.53
N ARG A 146 -7.20 13.39 -0.35
CA ARG A 146 -7.91 13.26 0.93
C ARG A 146 -9.00 14.33 1.08
N ALA A 147 -8.69 15.59 0.73
CA ALA A 147 -9.67 16.67 0.79
C ALA A 147 -10.85 16.41 -0.14
N ARG A 148 -10.59 15.93 -1.37
CA ARG A 148 -11.62 15.50 -2.34
C ARG A 148 -12.51 14.39 -1.78
N GLN A 149 -11.96 13.43 -1.05
CA GLN A 149 -12.72 12.34 -0.42
C GLN A 149 -13.62 12.80 0.75
N MET A 150 -13.31 13.94 1.40
CA MET A 150 -14.03 14.43 2.59
C MET A 150 -14.95 15.64 2.35
N HIS A 151 -14.90 16.26 1.17
CA HIS A 151 -15.69 17.44 0.81
C HIS A 151 -16.66 17.13 -0.32
N GLN A 152 -17.71 17.94 -0.45
CA GLN A 152 -18.81 17.70 -1.40
C GLN A 152 -18.54 18.31 -2.77
N SER A 153 -17.54 19.17 -2.92
CA SER A 153 -17.19 19.80 -4.19
C SER A 153 -15.74 20.26 -4.22
N LEU A 154 -15.22 20.49 -5.43
CA LEU A 154 -13.87 21.03 -5.64
C LEU A 154 -13.73 22.44 -5.07
N ASP A 155 -14.75 23.29 -5.25
CA ASP A 155 -14.73 24.69 -4.82
C ASP A 155 -14.65 24.87 -3.29
N GLN A 156 -15.03 23.84 -2.51
CA GLN A 156 -14.80 23.82 -1.05
C GLN A 156 -13.32 23.62 -0.70
N ILE A 157 -12.53 23.07 -1.61
CA ILE A 157 -11.14 22.65 -1.38
C ILE A 157 -10.16 23.65 -1.97
N ILE A 158 -10.40 24.12 -3.21
CA ILE A 158 -9.53 25.05 -3.94
C ILE A 158 -10.38 25.86 -4.92
N THR A 159 -10.15 27.16 -5.00
CA THR A 159 -10.81 28.02 -6.00
C THR A 159 -10.17 27.83 -7.38
N LYS A 160 -10.91 28.17 -8.44
CA LYS A 160 -10.39 28.15 -9.81
C LYS A 160 -9.10 28.98 -9.98
N ASN A 161 -9.04 30.15 -9.35
CA ASN A 161 -7.86 31.02 -9.41
C ASN A 161 -6.65 30.38 -8.74
N GLU A 162 -6.82 29.83 -7.54
CA GLU A 162 -5.74 29.14 -6.82
C GLU A 162 -5.23 27.92 -7.59
N LEU A 163 -6.14 27.15 -8.20
CA LEU A 163 -5.78 25.99 -9.03
C LEU A 163 -4.99 26.43 -10.28
N ASN A 164 -5.41 27.49 -10.95
CA ASN A 164 -4.70 28.04 -12.10
C ASN A 164 -3.31 28.55 -11.71
N SER A 165 -3.19 29.28 -10.59
CA SER A 165 -1.90 29.74 -10.06
C SER A 165 -0.98 28.58 -9.65
N LEU A 166 -1.53 27.49 -9.10
CA LEU A 166 -0.77 26.27 -8.85
C LEU A 166 -0.25 25.65 -10.15
N LYS A 167 -1.12 25.46 -11.15
CA LYS A 167 -0.72 24.89 -12.45
C LYS A 167 0.35 25.74 -13.14
N GLN A 168 0.21 27.07 -13.12
CA GLN A 168 1.21 27.99 -13.67
C GLN A 168 2.56 27.88 -12.97
N ARG A 169 2.57 27.85 -11.62
CA ARG A 169 3.80 27.67 -10.84
C ARG A 169 4.48 26.34 -11.14
N LEU A 170 3.73 25.24 -11.20
CA LEU A 170 4.28 23.92 -11.52
C LEU A 170 4.86 23.86 -12.94
N GLN A 171 4.20 24.48 -13.92
CA GLN A 171 4.73 24.60 -15.29
C GLN A 171 6.04 25.39 -15.31
N ALA A 172 6.12 26.51 -14.59
CA ALA A 172 7.36 27.29 -14.50
C ALA A 172 8.50 26.51 -13.83
N ILE A 173 8.20 25.68 -12.82
CA ILE A 173 9.17 24.78 -12.20
C ILE A 173 9.67 23.73 -13.21
N THR A 174 8.78 23.16 -14.03
CA THR A 174 9.19 22.27 -15.12
C THR A 174 10.15 22.97 -16.09
N GLN A 175 9.81 24.18 -16.53
CA GLN A 175 10.65 24.99 -17.41
C GLN A 175 12.01 25.33 -16.78
N PHE A 176 12.05 25.59 -15.47
CA PHE A 176 13.30 25.80 -14.74
C PHE A 176 14.23 24.59 -14.81
N TYR A 177 13.72 23.37 -14.68
CA TYR A 177 14.58 22.19 -14.79
C TYR A 177 15.01 21.89 -16.24
N TYR A 178 14.28 22.36 -17.25
CA TYR A 178 14.80 22.43 -18.62
C TYR A 178 15.90 23.49 -18.76
N PHE A 179 15.76 24.64 -18.10
CA PHE A 179 16.78 25.69 -18.06
C PHE A 179 18.10 25.19 -17.44
N VAL A 180 18.02 24.42 -16.35
CA VAL A 180 19.21 23.79 -15.73
C VAL A 180 20.02 22.95 -16.73
N GLN A 181 19.37 22.33 -17.72
CA GLN A 181 20.05 21.52 -18.74
C GLN A 181 20.81 22.37 -19.77
N LEU A 182 20.47 23.65 -19.92
CA LEU A 182 21.19 24.60 -20.77
C LEU A 182 22.51 25.08 -20.13
N LEU A 183 22.59 25.10 -18.79
CA LEU A 183 23.78 25.51 -18.05
C LEU A 183 24.94 24.54 -18.32
N GLY A 184 26.13 25.08 -18.58
CA GLY A 184 27.33 24.29 -18.90
C GLY A 184 27.30 23.55 -20.24
N THR A 185 26.15 23.48 -20.92
CA THR A 185 26.01 22.96 -22.28
C THR A 185 26.04 24.09 -23.30
N TYR A 186 25.21 25.11 -23.07
CA TYR A 186 25.06 26.28 -23.95
C TYR A 186 25.31 27.61 -23.23
N ILE A 187 25.05 27.68 -21.93
CA ILE A 187 25.22 28.90 -21.12
C ILE A 187 26.42 28.74 -20.19
N PHE A 188 27.34 29.70 -20.23
CA PHE A 188 28.61 29.68 -19.50
C PHE A 188 28.87 31.01 -18.77
N PRO A 189 29.75 31.05 -17.76
CA PRO A 189 30.23 32.28 -17.16
C PRO A 189 30.90 33.20 -18.18
N ASP A 190 30.55 34.48 -18.14
CA ASP A 190 31.22 35.53 -18.91
C ASP A 190 32.27 36.22 -18.03
N PHE A 191 33.51 35.72 -18.09
CA PHE A 191 34.60 36.27 -17.30
C PHE A 191 35.03 37.66 -17.77
N GLU A 192 34.86 37.98 -19.06
CA GLU A 192 35.17 39.30 -19.61
C GLU A 192 34.18 40.36 -19.08
N ALA A 193 32.89 40.01 -19.00
CA ALA A 193 31.87 40.87 -18.39
C ALA A 193 32.17 41.16 -16.91
N ILE A 194 32.64 40.16 -16.15
CA ILE A 194 33.04 40.33 -14.75
C ILE A 194 34.24 41.29 -14.65
N GLU A 195 35.27 41.07 -15.47
CA GLU A 195 36.47 41.93 -15.50
C GLU A 195 36.09 43.36 -15.86
N LYS A 196 35.24 43.55 -16.86
CA LYS A 196 34.74 44.88 -17.28
C LYS A 196 33.97 45.58 -16.16
N ALA A 197 33.15 44.86 -15.39
CA ALA A 197 32.32 45.45 -14.34
C ALA A 197 33.11 45.97 -13.13
N ILE A 198 34.32 45.45 -12.90
CA ILE A 198 35.21 45.85 -11.79
C ILE A 198 36.29 46.85 -12.22
N LEU A 199 36.33 47.27 -13.48
CA LEU A 199 37.26 48.31 -13.94
C LEU A 199 36.90 49.69 -13.37
N PRO A 200 37.90 50.55 -13.08
CA PRO A 200 37.65 51.93 -12.67
C PRO A 200 36.72 52.67 -13.64
N PRO A 201 35.78 53.51 -13.18
CA PRO A 201 35.66 54.05 -11.82
C PRO A 201 34.83 53.20 -10.83
N SER A 202 34.47 51.96 -11.19
CA SER A 202 33.68 51.07 -10.34
C SER A 202 34.36 50.75 -9.01
N SER A 203 33.63 50.82 -7.89
CA SER A 203 34.08 50.33 -6.58
C SER A 203 33.66 48.87 -6.32
N LEU A 204 33.14 48.18 -7.34
CA LEU A 204 32.67 46.81 -7.22
C LEU A 204 33.85 45.84 -7.11
N THR A 205 33.68 44.85 -6.26
CA THR A 205 34.57 43.69 -6.18
C THR A 205 33.94 42.51 -6.91
N LYS A 206 34.76 41.52 -7.28
CA LYS A 206 34.25 40.23 -7.78
C LYS A 206 33.27 39.59 -6.80
N ARG A 207 33.49 39.80 -5.49
CA ARG A 207 32.60 39.30 -4.43
C ARG A 207 31.23 39.95 -4.49
N ASP A 208 31.15 41.25 -4.74
CA ASP A 208 29.85 41.95 -4.89
C ASP A 208 29.02 41.36 -6.03
N ILE A 209 29.66 41.01 -7.16
CA ILE A 209 29.01 40.38 -8.31
C ILE A 209 28.50 38.96 -7.96
N THR A 210 29.33 38.15 -7.29
CA THR A 210 28.92 36.81 -6.88
C THR A 210 27.81 36.84 -5.82
N ASP A 211 27.87 37.78 -4.87
CA ASP A 211 26.84 37.99 -3.85
C ASP A 211 25.51 38.49 -4.49
N ALA A 212 25.59 39.28 -5.56
CA ALA A 212 24.43 39.69 -6.35
C ALA A 212 23.75 38.50 -7.02
N VAL A 213 24.53 37.62 -7.68
CA VAL A 213 24.01 36.36 -8.24
C VAL A 213 23.42 35.47 -7.16
N TYR A 214 24.10 35.33 -6.03
CA TYR A 214 23.59 34.53 -4.91
C TYR A 214 22.25 35.04 -4.38
N SER A 215 22.08 36.37 -4.32
CA SER A 215 20.89 37.01 -3.74
C SER A 215 19.69 37.00 -4.72
N PHE A 216 19.93 37.29 -6.00
CA PHE A 216 18.86 37.56 -6.98
C PHE A 216 18.56 36.41 -7.93
N LEU A 217 19.50 35.49 -8.16
CA LEU A 217 19.29 34.29 -8.99
C LEU A 217 18.99 33.06 -8.14
N ASN A 218 18.15 33.24 -7.12
CA ASN A 218 17.61 32.16 -6.31
C ASN A 218 16.42 31.47 -7.00
N PHE A 219 16.01 30.31 -6.48
CA PHE A 219 14.99 29.49 -7.12
C PHE A 219 13.67 30.26 -7.33
N GLU A 220 13.16 30.94 -6.29
CA GLU A 220 11.90 31.69 -6.37
C GLU A 220 11.96 32.84 -7.39
N GLY A 221 13.06 33.59 -7.40
CA GLY A 221 13.29 34.66 -8.36
C GLY A 221 13.34 34.15 -9.81
N LEU A 222 14.02 33.02 -10.05
CA LEU A 222 14.08 32.40 -11.38
C LEU A 222 12.72 31.88 -11.82
N ILE A 223 11.95 31.24 -10.93
CA ILE A 223 10.57 30.82 -11.22
C ILE A 223 9.70 32.02 -11.62
N GLN A 224 9.79 33.14 -10.89
CA GLN A 224 9.02 34.34 -11.21
C GLN A 224 9.38 34.89 -12.59
N LYS A 225 10.68 34.99 -12.92
CA LYS A 225 11.13 35.41 -14.26
C LYS A 225 10.61 34.50 -15.37
N ILE A 226 10.57 33.18 -15.14
CA ILE A 226 10.02 32.21 -16.10
C ILE A 226 8.51 32.43 -16.28
N ILE A 227 7.77 32.66 -15.20
CA ILE A 227 6.34 32.99 -15.25
C ILE A 227 6.11 34.26 -16.07
N ASP A 228 6.85 35.32 -15.79
CA ASP A 228 6.67 36.64 -16.41
C ASP A 228 7.05 36.64 -17.90
N SER A 229 8.13 35.93 -18.26
CA SER A 229 8.59 35.81 -19.65
C SER A 229 7.72 34.87 -20.50
N ARG A 230 6.95 33.97 -19.88
CA ARG A 230 6.16 32.91 -20.57
C ARG A 230 6.98 32.07 -21.55
N MET A 231 8.26 31.89 -21.23
CA MET A 231 9.22 31.22 -22.11
C MET A 231 9.01 29.70 -22.12
N ASP A 232 9.06 29.10 -23.31
CA ASP A 232 9.05 27.64 -23.47
C ASP A 232 10.48 27.11 -23.65
N ILE A 233 11.15 26.92 -22.51
CA ILE A 233 12.54 26.49 -22.41
C ILE A 233 12.72 25.05 -22.88
N LYS A 234 11.69 24.21 -22.75
CA LYS A 234 11.66 22.87 -23.36
C LYS A 234 11.90 22.94 -24.87
N SER A 235 11.16 23.82 -25.55
CA SER A 235 11.32 24.00 -27.00
C SER A 235 12.67 24.61 -27.37
N ILE A 236 13.22 25.52 -26.55
CA ILE A 236 14.58 26.06 -26.72
C ILE A 236 15.63 24.94 -26.60
N LEU A 237 15.51 24.06 -25.59
CA LEU A 237 16.43 22.93 -25.40
C LEU A 237 16.39 21.95 -26.58
N LEU A 238 15.21 21.71 -27.16
CA LEU A 238 15.05 20.84 -28.32
C LEU A 238 15.51 21.49 -29.64
N ASN A 239 15.51 22.82 -29.73
CA ASN A 239 15.94 23.58 -30.90
C ASN A 239 16.78 24.82 -30.50
N PRO A 240 18.07 24.64 -30.16
CA PRO A 240 18.91 25.68 -29.57
C PRO A 240 19.50 26.62 -30.64
N THR A 241 18.65 27.48 -31.22
CA THR A 241 19.12 28.58 -32.08
C THR A 241 19.76 29.71 -31.26
N ALA A 242 20.58 30.55 -31.88
CA ALA A 242 21.21 31.69 -31.19
C ALA A 242 20.17 32.60 -30.51
N ASP A 243 19.11 32.99 -31.23
CA ASP A 243 18.03 33.83 -30.69
C ASP A 243 17.30 33.15 -29.51
N ASN A 244 17.06 31.84 -29.60
CA ASN A 244 16.41 31.08 -28.53
C ASN A 244 17.30 31.00 -27.28
N LEU A 245 18.59 30.78 -27.47
CA LEU A 245 19.55 30.72 -26.37
C LEU A 245 19.77 32.08 -25.72
N GLU A 246 19.80 33.17 -26.49
CA GLU A 246 19.86 34.55 -25.96
C GLU A 246 18.62 34.88 -25.12
N ASN A 247 17.44 34.46 -25.56
CA ASN A 247 16.22 34.60 -24.76
C ASN A 247 16.36 33.88 -23.42
N ALA A 248 16.78 32.61 -23.41
CA ALA A 248 16.98 31.84 -22.17
C ALA A 248 18.08 32.44 -21.27
N LEU A 249 19.13 33.00 -21.88
CA LEU A 249 20.23 33.67 -21.19
C LEU A 249 19.74 34.89 -20.39
N GLY A 250 18.72 35.60 -20.89
CA GLY A 250 18.09 36.74 -20.21
C GLY A 250 17.50 36.41 -18.83
N LEU A 251 17.21 35.15 -18.52
CA LEU A 251 16.76 34.75 -17.18
C LEU A 251 17.82 35.01 -16.10
N LEU A 252 19.10 35.01 -16.48
CA LEU A 252 20.24 35.26 -15.58
C LEU A 252 20.61 36.75 -15.49
N GLN A 253 19.94 37.64 -16.23
CA GLN A 253 20.22 39.07 -16.19
C GLN A 253 19.85 39.65 -14.82
N LEU A 254 20.75 40.42 -14.23
CA LEU A 254 20.52 41.12 -12.97
C LEU A 254 19.93 42.52 -13.21
N PRO A 255 19.14 43.07 -12.27
CA PRO A 255 18.84 44.50 -12.29
C PRO A 255 20.12 45.35 -12.17
N ASP A 256 20.08 46.58 -12.68
CA ASP A 256 21.18 47.56 -12.65
C ASP A 256 21.44 48.10 -11.24
N LYS A 257 20.40 48.21 -10.40
CA LYS A 257 20.51 48.64 -9.00
C LYS A 257 20.00 47.56 -8.05
N LEU A 258 20.83 47.17 -7.08
CA LEU A 258 20.59 46.03 -6.22
C LEU A 258 21.00 46.30 -4.78
N THR A 259 20.26 45.73 -3.84
CA THR A 259 20.66 45.61 -2.44
C THR A 259 21.09 44.17 -2.18
N ILE A 260 22.36 43.95 -1.88
CA ILE A 260 22.95 42.62 -1.64
C ILE A 260 23.33 42.44 -0.17
N LYS A 261 23.44 41.18 0.26
CA LYS A 261 24.12 40.83 1.52
C LYS A 261 25.54 40.41 1.19
N SER A 262 26.53 41.19 1.60
CA SER A 262 27.94 40.92 1.33
C SER A 262 28.73 40.61 2.59
N GLY A 263 29.84 39.89 2.44
CA GLY A 263 30.73 39.59 3.56
C GLY A 263 30.35 38.35 4.38
N VAL A 264 31.15 38.05 5.41
CA VAL A 264 30.93 36.91 6.32
C VAL A 264 29.82 37.21 7.33
N CYS A 265 29.55 38.50 7.58
CA CYS A 265 28.51 38.98 8.49
C CYS A 265 27.17 39.30 7.79
N GLY A 266 27.13 39.26 6.44
CA GLY A 266 25.91 39.54 5.67
C GLY A 266 25.50 41.01 5.68
N ASP A 267 26.46 41.93 5.64
CA ASP A 267 26.23 43.36 5.63
C ASP A 267 25.39 43.75 4.41
N ILE A 268 24.37 44.56 4.64
CA ILE A 268 23.50 45.06 3.57
C ILE A 268 24.26 46.15 2.81
N LYS A 269 24.43 45.97 1.50
CA LYS A 269 25.16 46.89 0.63
C LYS A 269 24.36 47.16 -0.64
N ASP A 270 24.15 48.44 -0.94
CA ASP A 270 23.59 48.87 -2.21
C ASP A 270 24.70 48.98 -3.26
N ILE A 271 24.46 48.40 -4.44
CA ILE A 271 25.39 48.40 -5.56
C ILE A 271 24.69 48.80 -6.86
N GLU A 272 25.44 49.43 -7.75
CA GLU A 272 25.02 49.74 -9.12
C GLU A 272 25.93 48.97 -10.09
N LEU A 273 25.34 48.11 -10.90
CA LEU A 273 26.03 47.23 -11.82
C LEU A 273 26.16 47.90 -13.21
N PRO A 274 27.39 48.22 -13.67
CA PRO A 274 27.60 48.77 -15.01
C PRO A 274 27.39 47.72 -16.12
N VAL A 275 27.37 46.44 -15.76
CA VAL A 275 27.06 45.30 -16.62
C VAL A 275 26.08 44.40 -15.85
N THR A 276 24.95 44.07 -16.46
CA THR A 276 23.89 43.26 -15.81
C THR A 276 23.94 41.78 -16.19
N GLN A 277 24.74 41.42 -17.20
CA GLN A 277 24.82 40.08 -17.76
C GLN A 277 26.21 39.48 -17.52
N PHE A 278 26.28 38.45 -16.68
CA PHE A 278 27.54 37.78 -16.29
C PHE A 278 27.64 36.33 -16.78
N PHE A 279 26.74 35.94 -17.67
CA PHE A 279 26.75 34.66 -18.38
C PHE A 279 26.66 34.94 -19.88
N SER A 280 27.22 34.05 -20.70
CA SER A 280 27.20 34.17 -22.16
C SER A 280 27.01 32.81 -22.83
N LEU A 281 26.83 32.82 -24.14
CA LEU A 281 26.79 31.61 -24.97
C LEU A 281 28.21 31.12 -25.37
N ALA A 282 29.25 31.89 -25.06
CA ALA A 282 30.63 31.58 -25.40
C ALA A 282 31.26 30.67 -24.34
N ARG A 283 31.73 29.49 -24.75
CA ARG A 283 32.41 28.57 -23.84
C ARG A 283 33.79 29.14 -23.46
N PRO A 284 34.12 29.27 -22.16
CA PRO A 284 35.41 29.78 -21.74
C PRO A 284 36.53 28.79 -22.05
N SER A 285 37.68 29.31 -22.49
CA SER A 285 38.86 28.53 -22.91
C SER A 285 39.58 27.80 -21.77
N ALA A 286 39.38 28.23 -20.52
CA ALA A 286 40.02 27.65 -19.34
C ALA A 286 38.99 27.01 -18.41
N SER A 287 39.19 25.74 -18.05
CA SER A 287 38.42 25.05 -17.02
C SER A 287 39.33 24.57 -15.89
N LYS A 288 38.99 24.90 -14.64
CA LYS A 288 39.65 24.33 -13.45
C LYS A 288 39.06 22.95 -13.13
N LYS A 289 39.80 22.16 -12.36
CA LYS A 289 39.27 20.91 -11.79
C LYS A 289 38.03 21.22 -10.94
N SER A 290 36.90 20.62 -11.30
CA SER A 290 35.64 20.70 -10.55
C SER A 290 35.51 19.52 -9.60
N PRO A 291 34.85 19.67 -8.44
CA PRO A 291 34.37 18.53 -7.69
C PRO A 291 33.41 17.68 -8.54
N ALA A 292 33.37 16.38 -8.24
CA ALA A 292 32.44 15.47 -8.87
C ALA A 292 30.99 15.80 -8.47
N PHE A 293 30.10 15.77 -9.45
CA PHE A 293 28.66 15.88 -9.20
C PHE A 293 28.16 14.69 -8.38
N LYS A 294 27.33 14.98 -7.36
CA LYS A 294 26.60 13.98 -6.58
C LYS A 294 25.11 14.30 -6.71
N ARG A 295 24.29 13.27 -6.86
CA ARG A 295 22.83 13.39 -6.97
C ARG A 295 22.18 14.12 -5.78
N SER A 296 22.80 14.08 -4.59
CA SER A 296 22.37 14.85 -3.43
C SER A 296 22.35 16.36 -3.68
N HIS A 297 23.27 16.90 -4.50
CA HIS A 297 23.29 18.31 -4.86
C HIS A 297 22.02 18.71 -5.63
N PHE A 298 21.52 17.81 -6.49
CA PHE A 298 20.33 18.07 -7.30
C PHE A 298 19.05 18.18 -6.44
N VAL A 299 18.91 17.33 -5.42
CA VAL A 299 17.74 17.30 -4.53
C VAL A 299 17.52 18.63 -3.79
N TYR A 300 18.59 19.38 -3.54
CA TYR A 300 18.55 20.63 -2.78
C TYR A 300 18.47 21.89 -3.63
N LEU A 301 18.50 21.78 -4.97
CA LEU A 301 18.46 22.94 -5.89
C LEU A 301 17.28 23.89 -5.61
N ALA A 302 16.12 23.31 -5.31
CA ALA A 302 14.89 24.06 -5.04
C ALA A 302 14.72 24.44 -3.56
N GLN A 303 15.52 23.92 -2.63
CA GLN A 303 15.28 24.08 -1.18
C GLN A 303 15.93 25.32 -0.57
N ASN A 304 16.61 26.18 -1.36
CA ASN A 304 17.39 27.32 -0.87
C ASN A 304 18.28 26.96 0.37
N LYS A 305 18.74 25.71 0.46
CA LYS A 305 19.63 25.25 1.52
C LYS A 305 21.05 25.70 1.23
N SER A 306 21.74 26.20 2.25
CA SER A 306 23.13 26.63 2.16
C SER A 306 24.01 25.51 1.59
N GLY A 307 24.74 25.78 0.52
CA GLY A 307 25.69 24.83 -0.07
C GLY A 307 25.22 24.13 -1.34
N ASP A 308 23.92 24.00 -1.60
CA ASP A 308 23.43 23.23 -2.76
C ASP A 308 22.24 23.89 -3.51
N GLY A 309 21.73 25.03 -3.05
CA GLY A 309 20.72 25.81 -3.79
C GLY A 309 21.23 26.31 -5.15
N ILE A 310 20.33 26.53 -6.11
CA ILE A 310 20.71 26.98 -7.46
C ILE A 310 21.55 28.27 -7.46
N ASN A 311 21.25 29.21 -6.57
CA ASN A 311 22.02 30.43 -6.40
C ASN A 311 23.48 30.16 -6.01
N ASN A 312 23.73 29.25 -5.08
CA ASN A 312 25.07 28.82 -4.70
C ASN A 312 25.77 28.07 -5.84
N VAL A 313 25.04 27.24 -6.58
CA VAL A 313 25.58 26.53 -7.75
C VAL A 313 26.03 27.53 -8.84
N LEU A 314 25.21 28.56 -9.12
CA LEU A 314 25.55 29.63 -10.07
C LEU A 314 26.72 30.49 -9.59
N GLU A 315 26.74 30.87 -8.30
CA GLU A 315 27.85 31.60 -7.69
C GLU A 315 29.18 30.83 -7.80
N ASN A 316 29.15 29.53 -7.51
CA ASN A 316 30.33 28.67 -7.62
C ASN A 316 30.77 28.45 -9.07
N PHE A 317 29.84 28.50 -10.04
CA PHE A 317 30.19 28.47 -11.46
C PHE A 317 30.93 29.74 -11.89
N LEU A 318 30.42 30.92 -11.51
CA LEU A 318 31.09 32.22 -11.75
C LEU A 318 32.44 32.33 -11.02
N SER A 319 32.55 31.71 -9.85
CA SER A 319 33.79 31.66 -9.06
C SER A 319 34.81 30.65 -9.58
N GLN A 320 34.52 29.90 -10.66
CA GLN A 320 35.34 28.80 -11.19
C GLN A 320 35.60 27.68 -10.17
N LYS A 321 34.72 27.53 -9.17
CA LYS A 321 34.73 26.39 -8.23
C LYS A 321 34.01 25.18 -8.83
N LEU A 322 33.06 25.42 -9.74
CA LEU A 322 32.40 24.43 -10.59
C LEU A 322 32.75 24.68 -12.06
N ASN A 323 32.75 23.62 -12.86
CA ASN A 323 32.96 23.70 -14.31
C ASN A 323 31.73 23.19 -15.09
N ALA A 324 31.78 23.27 -16.41
CA ALA A 324 30.70 22.80 -17.29
C ALA A 324 30.34 21.32 -17.08
N ASP A 325 31.33 20.45 -16.82
CA ASP A 325 31.09 19.00 -16.64
C ASP A 325 30.19 18.70 -15.43
N PHE A 326 30.24 19.53 -14.39
CA PHE A 326 29.33 19.42 -13.25
C PHE A 326 27.87 19.57 -13.70
N PHE A 327 27.57 20.59 -14.52
CA PHE A 327 26.23 20.84 -15.05
C PHE A 327 25.79 19.81 -16.08
N VAL A 328 26.69 19.34 -16.94
CA VAL A 328 26.38 18.26 -17.90
C VAL A 328 25.94 16.99 -17.17
N ASN A 329 26.55 16.67 -16.02
CA ASN A 329 26.12 15.54 -15.20
C ASN A 329 24.82 15.84 -14.45
N MET A 330 24.64 17.07 -13.95
CA MET A 330 23.37 17.52 -13.34
C MET A 330 22.20 17.44 -14.33
N ALA A 331 22.43 17.74 -15.61
CA ALA A 331 21.41 17.73 -16.66
C ALA A 331 20.77 16.34 -16.84
N LYS A 332 21.54 15.26 -16.65
CA LYS A 332 21.03 13.87 -16.72
C LYS A 332 20.00 13.59 -15.62
N ASP A 333 20.28 14.05 -14.41
CA ASP A 333 19.36 13.95 -13.27
C ASP A 333 18.15 14.88 -13.46
N ALA A 334 18.37 16.08 -14.02
CA ALA A 334 17.31 17.03 -14.36
C ALA A 334 16.29 16.44 -15.34
N GLN A 335 16.74 15.75 -16.39
CA GLN A 335 15.85 15.12 -17.37
C GLN A 335 14.93 14.07 -16.73
N SER A 336 15.49 13.22 -15.86
CA SER A 336 14.71 12.21 -15.14
C SER A 336 13.72 12.85 -14.17
N TYR A 337 14.16 13.87 -13.44
CA TYR A 337 13.30 14.62 -12.52
C TYR A 337 12.16 15.36 -13.23
N VAL A 338 12.42 15.98 -14.38
CA VAL A 338 11.39 16.66 -15.18
C VAL A 338 10.32 15.68 -15.61
N SER A 339 10.73 14.50 -16.12
CA SER A 339 9.79 13.45 -16.52
C SER A 339 8.90 13.02 -15.34
N ALA A 340 9.52 12.88 -14.15
CA ALA A 340 8.80 12.58 -12.93
C ALA A 340 7.82 13.71 -12.54
N LEU A 341 8.25 14.98 -12.58
CA LEU A 341 7.43 16.15 -12.27
C LEU A 341 6.25 16.31 -13.24
N GLU A 342 6.48 16.20 -14.55
CA GLU A 342 5.44 16.23 -15.58
C GLU A 342 4.38 15.16 -15.32
N ASP A 343 4.80 13.96 -14.91
CA ASP A 343 3.88 12.88 -14.53
C ASP A 343 3.05 13.21 -13.28
N ARG A 344 3.61 13.86 -12.25
CA ARG A 344 2.82 14.33 -11.09
C ARG A 344 1.88 15.47 -11.47
N ILE A 345 2.26 16.35 -12.38
CA ILE A 345 1.38 17.40 -12.91
C ILE A 345 0.21 16.77 -13.68
N ARG A 346 0.47 15.72 -14.48
CA ARG A 346 -0.59 14.93 -15.12
C ARG A 346 -1.56 14.36 -14.07
N VAL A 347 -1.05 13.77 -12.98
CA VAL A 347 -1.89 13.27 -11.89
C VAL A 347 -2.71 14.41 -11.25
N LEU A 348 -2.11 15.57 -10.97
CA LEU A 348 -2.84 16.73 -10.43
C LEU A 348 -4.02 17.13 -11.35
N ASN A 349 -3.76 17.23 -12.66
CA ASN A 349 -4.77 17.59 -13.64
C ASN A 349 -5.89 16.55 -13.66
N LYS A 350 -5.54 15.26 -13.70
CA LYS A 350 -6.50 14.15 -13.60
C LYS A 350 -7.41 14.33 -12.38
N LEU A 351 -6.83 14.52 -11.19
CA LEU A 351 -7.61 14.67 -9.95
C LEU A 351 -8.53 15.90 -9.94
N ALA A 352 -8.06 17.01 -10.52
CA ALA A 352 -8.84 18.25 -10.60
C ALA A 352 -10.02 18.12 -11.58
N ASP A 353 -9.83 17.40 -12.69
CA ASP A 353 -10.82 17.24 -13.74
C ASP A 353 -11.78 16.06 -13.46
N THR A 354 -11.40 15.12 -12.59
CA THR A 354 -12.24 13.99 -12.18
C THR A 354 -13.53 14.47 -11.47
N PRO A 355 -14.72 13.94 -11.83
CA PRO A 355 -15.97 14.25 -11.14
C PRO A 355 -15.95 13.88 -9.64
N GLN A 356 -16.61 14.68 -8.81
CA GLN A 356 -16.65 14.49 -7.36
C GLN A 356 -17.14 13.08 -6.95
N ALA A 357 -18.10 12.51 -7.68
CA ALA A 357 -18.68 11.20 -7.40
C ALA A 357 -17.64 10.06 -7.32
N GLN A 358 -16.51 10.16 -8.02
CA GLN A 358 -15.46 9.13 -7.96
C GLN A 358 -14.69 9.14 -6.62
N PHE A 359 -14.63 10.29 -5.95
CA PHE A 359 -13.99 10.44 -4.64
C PHE A 359 -14.91 10.04 -3.49
N GLU A 360 -16.22 10.03 -3.71
CA GLU A 360 -17.21 9.75 -2.67
C GLU A 360 -17.02 8.37 -2.05
N LEU A 361 -17.06 8.33 -0.73
CA LEU A 361 -16.97 7.10 0.05
C LEU A 361 -18.37 6.57 0.34
N THR A 362 -18.53 5.26 0.19
CA THR A 362 -19.79 4.57 0.52
C THR A 362 -20.05 4.63 2.03
N VAL A 363 -21.29 4.34 2.45
CA VAL A 363 -21.66 4.30 3.86
C VAL A 363 -20.76 3.34 4.64
N ASN A 364 -20.55 2.12 4.11
CA ASN A 364 -19.70 1.12 4.76
C ASN A 364 -18.24 1.58 4.90
N GLN A 365 -17.71 2.27 3.88
CA GLN A 365 -16.36 2.83 3.93
C GLN A 365 -16.25 3.92 5.00
N LYS A 366 -17.25 4.81 5.10
CA LYS A 366 -17.30 5.85 6.13
C LYS A 366 -17.38 5.25 7.53
N THR A 367 -18.20 4.22 7.74
CA THR A 367 -18.30 3.53 9.04
C THR A 367 -16.93 3.01 9.52
N LEU A 368 -16.14 2.39 8.63
CA LEU A 368 -14.79 1.93 8.96
C LEU A 368 -13.80 3.06 9.25
N LEU A 369 -14.01 4.24 8.66
CA LEU A 369 -13.19 5.43 8.95
C LEU A 369 -13.58 6.09 10.28
N ASP A 370 -14.89 6.22 10.54
CA ASP A 370 -15.40 6.89 11.74
C ASP A 370 -15.16 6.03 12.99
N SER A 371 -15.20 4.70 12.86
CA SER A 371 -14.90 3.73 13.93
C SER A 371 -13.56 3.04 13.66
N THR A 372 -12.50 3.82 13.51
CA THR A 372 -11.17 3.29 13.21
C THR A 372 -10.58 2.52 14.41
N TYR A 373 -9.99 1.35 14.14
CA TYR A 373 -9.31 0.51 15.14
C TYR A 373 -8.02 -0.11 14.56
N PRO A 374 -7.06 -0.50 15.41
CA PRO A 374 -5.77 -1.00 14.94
C PRO A 374 -5.88 -2.38 14.28
N ILE A 375 -5.14 -2.55 13.19
CA ILE A 375 -4.99 -3.85 12.51
C ILE A 375 -3.52 -4.06 12.12
N ILE A 376 -3.14 -5.33 11.97
CA ILE A 376 -1.83 -5.72 11.43
C ILE A 376 -2.08 -6.64 10.25
N PHE A 377 -1.54 -6.27 9.09
CA PHE A 377 -1.45 -7.19 7.95
C PHE A 377 -0.24 -8.08 8.13
N VAL A 378 -0.43 -9.40 7.98
CA VAL A 378 0.63 -10.41 8.06
C VAL A 378 0.80 -11.07 6.69
N SER A 379 2.03 -11.12 6.22
CA SER A 379 2.39 -11.64 4.89
C SER A 379 3.66 -12.48 4.94
N GLU A 380 3.68 -13.52 4.10
CA GLU A 380 4.87 -14.33 3.79
C GLU A 380 5.22 -14.18 2.29
N SER A 381 4.79 -13.08 1.65
CA SER A 381 4.96 -12.88 0.21
C SER A 381 6.42 -12.62 -0.17
N ASP A 382 6.88 -13.30 -1.22
CA ASP A 382 8.20 -13.09 -1.82
C ASP A 382 8.37 -11.71 -2.46
N LEU A 383 7.29 -10.93 -2.59
CA LEU A 383 7.30 -9.55 -3.08
C LEU A 383 7.84 -8.57 -2.05
N ILE A 384 8.03 -8.98 -0.80
CA ILE A 384 8.61 -8.14 0.25
C ILE A 384 10.12 -8.39 0.29
N LYS A 385 10.92 -7.33 0.08
CA LYS A 385 12.38 -7.40 -0.01
C LYS A 385 13.06 -6.46 0.99
N PRO A 386 14.28 -6.78 1.46
CA PRO A 386 15.07 -5.87 2.29
C PRO A 386 15.31 -4.53 1.59
N HIS A 387 15.16 -3.44 2.33
CA HIS A 387 15.40 -2.07 1.91
C HIS A 387 16.06 -1.27 3.03
N CYS A 388 17.37 -1.05 2.93
CA CYS A 388 18.17 -0.43 3.99
C CYS A 388 18.04 -1.17 5.33
N LYS A 389 17.32 -0.59 6.30
CA LYS A 389 17.08 -1.14 7.65
C LYS A 389 15.68 -1.72 7.85
N GLU A 390 14.85 -1.69 6.82
CA GLU A 390 13.46 -2.15 6.86
C GLU A 390 13.18 -3.08 5.67
N TYR A 391 11.93 -3.50 5.51
CA TYR A 391 11.47 -4.26 4.36
C TYR A 391 10.46 -3.44 3.58
N ARG A 392 10.48 -3.57 2.24
CA ARG A 392 9.52 -2.89 1.37
C ARG A 392 8.94 -3.83 0.33
N SER A 393 7.66 -3.64 0.03
CA SER A 393 7.00 -4.33 -1.09
C SER A 393 7.59 -3.84 -2.42
N THR A 394 7.92 -4.75 -3.33
CA THR A 394 8.33 -4.42 -4.70
C THR A 394 7.15 -4.25 -5.67
N ALA A 395 5.96 -4.68 -5.26
CA ALA A 395 4.72 -4.60 -6.02
C ALA A 395 3.51 -4.46 -5.06
N PRO A 396 2.33 -4.04 -5.56
CA PRO A 396 1.09 -4.11 -4.79
C PRO A 396 0.82 -5.50 -4.22
N LEU A 397 0.37 -5.58 -2.97
CA LEU A 397 0.07 -6.83 -2.26
C LEU A 397 -1.43 -6.99 -2.10
N LYS A 398 -1.97 -8.13 -2.55
CA LYS A 398 -3.42 -8.35 -2.58
C LYS A 398 -3.91 -9.10 -1.35
N LEU A 399 -5.00 -8.61 -0.76
CA LEU A 399 -5.67 -9.25 0.37
C LEU A 399 -6.33 -10.58 -0.06
N GLY A 400 -6.03 -11.65 0.67
CA GLY A 400 -6.44 -13.03 0.34
C GLY A 400 -5.52 -13.76 -0.63
N GLU A 401 -4.43 -13.13 -1.09
CA GLU A 401 -3.39 -13.77 -1.91
C GLU A 401 -2.01 -13.62 -1.27
N ASP A 402 -1.55 -12.39 -1.14
CA ASP A 402 -0.27 -12.01 -0.50
C ASP A 402 -0.42 -11.76 1.00
N ILE A 403 -1.52 -11.12 1.39
CA ILE A 403 -1.88 -10.85 2.78
C ILE A 403 -2.93 -11.88 3.18
N ARG A 404 -2.52 -12.88 3.96
CA ARG A 404 -3.36 -14.06 4.29
C ARG A 404 -3.86 -14.04 5.73
N MET A 405 -3.34 -13.12 6.55
CA MET A 405 -3.78 -12.97 7.92
C MET A 405 -3.87 -11.48 8.28
N ILE A 406 -4.94 -11.15 9.02
CA ILE A 406 -5.14 -9.85 9.66
C ILE A 406 -5.21 -10.10 11.16
N ALA A 407 -4.42 -9.39 11.94
CA ALA A 407 -4.58 -9.35 13.39
C ALA A 407 -5.24 -8.05 13.84
N THR A 408 -5.99 -8.09 14.94
CA THR A 408 -6.61 -6.91 15.57
C THR A 408 -6.62 -7.04 17.10
N ASP A 409 -6.98 -6.00 17.82
CA ASP A 409 -6.85 -5.92 19.28
C ASP A 409 -7.90 -6.74 20.04
N ASN A 410 -9.14 -6.83 19.54
CA ASN A 410 -10.23 -7.46 20.29
C ASN A 410 -11.21 -8.27 19.42
N ARG A 411 -12.10 -9.02 20.08
CA ARG A 411 -13.06 -9.94 19.41
C ARG A 411 -14.12 -9.22 18.60
N GLU A 412 -14.58 -8.05 19.04
CA GLU A 412 -15.59 -7.28 18.33
C GLU A 412 -15.04 -6.82 16.97
N HIS A 413 -13.84 -6.21 16.97
CA HIS A 413 -13.16 -5.81 15.75
C HIS A 413 -12.83 -7.00 14.85
N ARG A 414 -12.50 -8.16 15.43
CA ARG A 414 -12.28 -9.40 14.67
C ARG A 414 -13.53 -9.81 13.89
N GLU A 415 -14.71 -9.76 14.51
CA GLU A 415 -15.97 -10.08 13.81
C GLU A 415 -16.35 -9.01 12.77
N GLN A 416 -16.04 -7.73 13.03
CA GLN A 416 -16.22 -6.66 12.04
C GLN A 416 -15.35 -6.91 10.79
N ILE A 417 -14.08 -7.27 10.95
CA ILE A 417 -13.19 -7.62 9.84
C ILE A 417 -13.73 -8.85 9.09
N ARG A 418 -14.13 -9.93 9.79
CA ARG A 418 -14.70 -11.12 9.14
C ARG A 418 -15.95 -10.80 8.33
N THR A 419 -16.82 -9.95 8.87
CA THR A 419 -18.01 -9.48 8.16
C THR A 419 -17.63 -8.71 6.90
N TYR A 420 -16.65 -7.81 6.98
CA TYR A 420 -16.12 -7.09 5.83
C TYR A 420 -15.57 -8.04 4.74
N LEU A 421 -14.73 -9.02 5.12
CA LEU A 421 -14.15 -9.99 4.19
C LEU A 421 -15.24 -10.81 3.46
N ARG A 422 -16.30 -11.21 4.18
CA ARG A 422 -17.45 -11.96 3.64
C ARG A 422 -18.28 -11.13 2.67
N GLN A 423 -18.62 -9.90 3.06
CA GLN A 423 -19.39 -8.96 2.21
C GLN A 423 -18.71 -8.72 0.87
N HIS A 424 -17.37 -8.67 0.86
CA HIS A 424 -16.58 -8.44 -0.33
C HIS A 424 -16.15 -9.71 -1.06
N GLN A 425 -16.56 -10.89 -0.59
CA GLN A 425 -16.26 -12.18 -1.23
C GLN A 425 -14.76 -12.32 -1.54
N LEU A 426 -13.93 -12.08 -0.52
CA LEU A 426 -12.48 -12.20 -0.65
C LEU A 426 -12.03 -13.64 -0.47
N ASN A 427 -10.87 -13.99 -1.05
CA ASN A 427 -10.22 -15.25 -0.76
C ASN A 427 -9.97 -15.40 0.75
N PRO A 428 -9.80 -16.63 1.26
CA PRO A 428 -9.67 -16.86 2.69
C PRO A 428 -8.55 -16.02 3.31
N VAL A 429 -8.91 -15.25 4.34
CA VAL A 429 -7.99 -14.47 5.16
C VAL A 429 -8.27 -14.82 6.60
N GLN A 430 -7.25 -15.29 7.32
CA GLN A 430 -7.37 -15.61 8.72
C GLN A 430 -7.42 -14.33 9.55
N VAL A 431 -8.42 -14.19 10.42
CA VAL A 431 -8.51 -13.03 11.33
C VAL A 431 -8.21 -13.48 12.76
N VAL A 432 -7.13 -12.96 13.35
CA VAL A 432 -6.63 -13.34 14.68
C VAL A 432 -6.56 -12.13 15.61
N LEU A 433 -6.27 -12.36 16.90
CA LEU A 433 -6.02 -11.29 17.85
C LEU A 433 -4.52 -10.98 17.96
N PHE A 434 -4.16 -9.77 18.39
CA PHE A 434 -2.77 -9.44 18.74
C PHE A 434 -2.20 -10.40 19.78
N SER A 435 -3.01 -10.82 20.76
CA SER A 435 -2.62 -11.84 21.75
C SER A 435 -2.29 -13.21 21.13
N ASP A 436 -2.82 -13.51 19.94
CA ASP A 436 -2.47 -14.74 19.23
C ASP A 436 -1.09 -14.58 18.57
N LEU A 437 -0.82 -13.43 17.95
CA LEU A 437 0.51 -13.10 17.41
C LEU A 437 1.60 -13.09 18.48
N GLU A 438 1.31 -12.58 19.68
CA GLU A 438 2.26 -12.56 20.81
C GLU A 438 2.68 -13.97 21.25
N LYS A 439 1.72 -14.90 21.35
CA LYS A 439 2.00 -16.30 21.72
C LYS A 439 2.87 -16.99 20.67
N VAL A 440 2.67 -16.62 19.41
CA VAL A 440 3.28 -17.24 18.24
C VAL A 440 4.76 -16.92 18.10
N ILE A 441 5.22 -15.83 18.71
CA ILE A 441 6.65 -15.53 18.88
C ILE A 441 7.37 -16.66 19.63
N SER A 442 6.69 -17.33 20.57
CA SER A 442 7.25 -18.43 21.37
C SER A 442 6.87 -19.81 20.85
N ASP A 443 5.66 -19.97 20.32
CA ASP A 443 5.15 -21.24 19.82
C ASP A 443 4.23 -21.02 18.60
N ARG A 444 4.73 -21.36 17.40
CA ARG A 444 3.94 -21.27 16.16
C ARG A 444 2.62 -22.03 16.24
N SER A 445 2.58 -23.15 16.98
CA SER A 445 1.39 -23.98 17.10
C SER A 445 0.25 -23.28 17.86
N ALA A 446 0.55 -22.17 18.55
CA ALA A 446 -0.43 -21.32 19.23
C ALA A 446 -1.32 -20.53 18.27
N LEU A 447 -0.96 -20.40 16.98
CA LEU A 447 -1.87 -19.84 15.97
C LEU A 447 -3.17 -20.68 15.92
N PRO A 448 -4.34 -20.03 15.79
CA PRO A 448 -5.56 -20.75 15.43
C PRO A 448 -5.34 -21.50 14.10
N LEU A 449 -5.95 -22.67 13.96
CA LEU A 449 -5.91 -23.42 12.72
C LEU A 449 -6.71 -22.67 11.64
N SER A 450 -6.15 -22.55 10.45
CA SER A 450 -6.81 -21.97 9.28
C SER A 450 -7.52 -23.04 8.45
N ILE A 451 -8.54 -22.65 7.68
CA ILE A 451 -9.12 -23.46 6.59
C ILE A 451 -8.66 -22.97 5.21
N ASP A 452 -7.78 -21.97 5.18
CA ASP A 452 -7.18 -21.47 3.96
C ASP A 452 -6.34 -22.56 3.29
N SER A 453 -6.84 -23.09 2.18
CA SER A 453 -6.24 -24.19 1.44
C SER A 453 -6.25 -23.91 -0.07
N GLN A 454 -5.35 -24.57 -0.80
CA GLN A 454 -5.35 -24.47 -2.27
C GLN A 454 -6.67 -24.97 -2.91
N PRO A 455 -7.29 -26.09 -2.46
CA PRO A 455 -8.60 -26.51 -2.95
C PRO A 455 -9.71 -25.47 -2.74
N LEU A 456 -9.82 -24.90 -1.53
CA LEU A 456 -10.83 -23.89 -1.21
C LEU A 456 -10.67 -22.65 -2.10
N ARG A 457 -9.43 -22.18 -2.29
CA ARG A 457 -9.13 -21.06 -3.19
C ARG A 457 -9.48 -21.37 -4.65
N ALA A 458 -9.21 -22.59 -5.11
CA ALA A 458 -9.55 -23.00 -6.47
C ALA A 458 -11.07 -23.02 -6.69
N MET A 459 -11.83 -23.53 -5.70
CA MET A 459 -13.29 -23.49 -5.71
C MET A 459 -13.81 -22.04 -5.83
N LEU A 460 -13.34 -21.14 -4.96
CA LEU A 460 -13.78 -19.74 -4.98
C LEU A 460 -13.38 -19.04 -6.29
N ALA A 461 -12.15 -19.22 -6.77
CA ALA A 461 -11.68 -18.62 -8.01
C ALA A 461 -12.51 -19.06 -9.23
N LYS A 462 -12.88 -20.34 -9.32
CA LYS A 462 -13.69 -20.89 -10.42
C LYS A 462 -15.14 -20.43 -10.39
N THR A 463 -15.66 -20.08 -9.22
CA THR A 463 -17.09 -19.80 -9.03
C THR A 463 -17.39 -18.31 -8.86
N LYS A 464 -16.38 -17.49 -8.55
CA LYS A 464 -16.52 -16.05 -8.24
C LYS A 464 -17.26 -15.24 -9.31
N ALA A 465 -16.97 -15.46 -10.59
CA ALA A 465 -17.57 -14.71 -11.69
C ALA A 465 -18.93 -15.25 -12.16
N GLY A 466 -19.38 -16.39 -11.61
CA GLY A 466 -20.63 -17.03 -12.01
C GLY A 466 -21.85 -16.53 -11.22
N LYS A 467 -23.04 -16.71 -11.79
CA LYS A 467 -24.35 -16.46 -11.14
C LYS A 467 -24.46 -17.10 -9.74
N HIS A 468 -23.76 -18.22 -9.53
CA HIS A 468 -23.77 -18.99 -8.28
C HIS A 468 -22.62 -18.66 -7.33
N GLY A 469 -21.71 -17.75 -7.69
CA GLY A 469 -20.60 -17.31 -6.84
C GLY A 469 -21.02 -17.01 -5.39
N PRO A 470 -22.12 -16.27 -5.15
CA PRO A 470 -22.61 -16.02 -3.79
C PRO A 470 -22.87 -17.28 -2.95
N LEU A 471 -23.37 -18.37 -3.55
CA LEU A 471 -23.65 -19.63 -2.84
C LEU A 471 -22.35 -20.33 -2.39
N PHE A 472 -21.31 -20.33 -3.24
CA PHE A 472 -20.01 -20.89 -2.89
C PHE A 472 -19.31 -20.06 -1.79
N TYR A 473 -19.48 -18.74 -1.81
CA TYR A 473 -18.99 -17.88 -0.73
C TYR A 473 -19.75 -18.08 0.59
N ASN A 474 -21.06 -18.32 0.53
CA ASN A 474 -21.84 -18.70 1.71
C ASN A 474 -21.34 -20.02 2.31
N LEU A 475 -21.09 -21.03 1.47
CA LEU A 475 -20.51 -22.30 1.92
C LEU A 475 -19.15 -22.07 2.60
N TYR A 476 -18.26 -21.27 2.00
CA TYR A 476 -17.00 -20.88 2.64
C TYR A 476 -17.22 -20.23 4.01
N ALA A 477 -18.15 -19.27 4.12
CA ALA A 477 -18.45 -18.60 5.39
C ALA A 477 -18.91 -19.58 6.48
N LEU A 478 -19.72 -20.59 6.10
CA LEU A 478 -20.20 -21.63 7.01
C LEU A 478 -19.07 -22.57 7.45
N LEU A 479 -18.16 -22.94 6.55
CA LEU A 479 -16.96 -23.72 6.88
C LEU A 479 -16.01 -22.93 7.79
N ASP A 480 -15.88 -21.62 7.59
CA ASP A 480 -15.09 -20.72 8.43
C ASP A 480 -15.69 -20.58 9.84
N ASP A 481 -17.01 -20.52 9.95
CA ASP A 481 -17.71 -20.57 11.25
C ASP A 481 -17.48 -21.90 11.98
N LEU A 482 -17.50 -23.04 11.26
CA LEU A 482 -17.14 -24.35 11.83
C LEU A 482 -15.68 -24.39 12.28
N ASN A 483 -14.77 -23.79 11.51
CA ASN A 483 -13.37 -23.68 11.90
C ASN A 483 -13.17 -22.87 13.19
N GLU A 484 -13.95 -21.81 13.40
CA GLU A 484 -13.92 -21.10 14.66
C GLU A 484 -14.32 -22.02 15.83
N LYS A 485 -15.33 -22.88 15.64
CA LYS A 485 -15.69 -23.89 16.64
C LYS A 485 -14.55 -24.87 16.88
N ARG A 486 -13.91 -25.38 15.81
CA ARG A 486 -12.70 -26.22 15.92
C ARG A 486 -11.67 -25.57 16.84
N ASN A 487 -11.31 -24.32 16.58
CA ASN A 487 -10.34 -23.58 17.38
C ASN A 487 -10.78 -23.34 18.83
N LYS A 488 -12.07 -23.07 19.06
CA LYS A 488 -12.62 -22.93 20.42
C LYS A 488 -12.52 -24.22 21.25
N PHE A 489 -12.68 -25.37 20.62
CA PHE A 489 -12.67 -26.68 21.30
C PHE A 489 -11.29 -27.32 21.39
N ARG A 490 -10.28 -26.83 20.64
CA ARG A 490 -8.92 -27.36 20.58
C ARG A 490 -8.32 -27.75 21.94
N TYR A 491 -8.56 -26.95 22.97
CA TYR A 491 -8.05 -27.20 24.34
C TYR A 491 -9.14 -27.49 25.37
N LYS A 492 -10.43 -27.49 24.98
CA LYS A 492 -11.57 -27.59 25.90
C LYS A 492 -12.41 -28.85 25.69
N ASN A 493 -12.41 -29.42 24.49
CA ASN A 493 -13.06 -30.68 24.20
C ASN A 493 -12.38 -31.38 23.02
N SER A 494 -11.53 -32.38 23.32
CA SER A 494 -10.73 -33.10 22.33
C SER A 494 -11.60 -33.90 21.34
N GLN A 495 -12.73 -34.45 21.79
CA GLN A 495 -13.64 -35.22 20.94
C GLN A 495 -14.29 -34.35 19.86
N VAL A 496 -14.85 -33.20 20.25
CA VAL A 496 -15.47 -32.27 19.30
C VAL A 496 -14.43 -31.61 18.40
N PHE A 497 -13.27 -31.28 18.96
CA PHE A 497 -12.14 -30.82 18.15
C PHE A 497 -11.79 -31.84 17.06
N ALA A 498 -11.55 -33.11 17.41
CA ALA A 498 -11.19 -34.15 16.47
C ALA A 498 -12.28 -34.40 15.42
N THR A 499 -13.55 -34.36 15.82
CA THR A 499 -14.70 -34.48 14.90
C THR A 499 -14.74 -33.34 13.87
N ILE A 500 -14.64 -32.08 14.31
CA ILE A 500 -14.69 -30.95 13.38
C ILE A 500 -13.43 -30.89 12.52
N ASP A 501 -12.26 -31.20 13.08
CA ASP A 501 -10.99 -31.23 12.33
C ASP A 501 -11.03 -32.29 11.22
N ARG A 502 -11.51 -33.50 11.53
CA ARG A 502 -11.75 -34.56 10.54
C ARG A 502 -12.73 -34.11 9.46
N LEU A 503 -13.86 -33.52 9.85
CA LEU A 503 -14.87 -33.03 8.90
C LEU A 503 -14.27 -32.01 7.91
N LEU A 504 -13.54 -31.01 8.42
CA LEU A 504 -12.94 -29.97 7.60
C LEU A 504 -11.85 -30.52 6.66
N SER A 505 -11.04 -31.47 7.15
CA SER A 505 -10.01 -32.15 6.34
C SER A 505 -10.61 -32.99 5.21
N GLU A 506 -11.68 -33.75 5.49
CA GLU A 506 -12.38 -34.54 4.48
C GLU A 506 -13.14 -33.66 3.47
N MET A 507 -13.70 -32.53 3.92
CA MET A 507 -14.29 -31.51 3.03
C MET A 507 -13.23 -30.89 2.10
N ASP A 508 -12.03 -30.61 2.61
CA ASP A 508 -10.92 -30.10 1.78
C ASP A 508 -10.49 -31.11 0.71
N THR A 509 -10.43 -32.39 1.07
CA THR A 509 -10.16 -33.48 0.12
C THR A 509 -11.26 -33.57 -0.95
N ALA A 510 -12.53 -33.47 -0.56
CA ALA A 510 -13.64 -33.45 -1.50
C ALA A 510 -13.60 -32.21 -2.43
N MET A 511 -13.19 -31.05 -1.92
CA MET A 511 -12.96 -29.86 -2.74
C MET A 511 -11.81 -30.06 -3.73
N ALA A 512 -10.72 -30.73 -3.32
CA ALA A 512 -9.57 -30.98 -4.19
C ALA A 512 -9.94 -31.86 -5.39
N GLU A 513 -10.78 -32.87 -5.17
CA GLU A 513 -11.31 -33.76 -6.21
C GLU A 513 -12.23 -33.02 -7.19
N ALA A 514 -13.12 -32.17 -6.66
CA ALA A 514 -14.19 -31.53 -7.43
C ALA A 514 -13.76 -30.24 -8.16
N PHE A 515 -12.84 -29.46 -7.58
CA PHE A 515 -12.46 -28.14 -8.08
C PHE A 515 -11.00 -28.07 -8.56
N SER A 516 -10.42 -29.21 -8.95
CA SER A 516 -9.04 -29.25 -9.47
C SER A 516 -8.87 -28.28 -10.64
N ARG A 517 -7.74 -27.57 -10.71
CA ARG A 517 -7.54 -26.46 -11.68
C ARG A 517 -7.77 -26.90 -13.12
N ASP A 518 -7.33 -28.09 -13.48
CA ASP A 518 -7.27 -28.58 -14.85
C ASP A 518 -8.57 -29.20 -15.38
N LYS A 519 -9.61 -29.33 -14.54
CA LYS A 519 -10.91 -29.91 -14.94
C LYS A 519 -12.00 -28.86 -15.05
N PRO A 520 -12.85 -28.89 -16.09
CA PRO A 520 -14.01 -28.02 -16.17
C PRO A 520 -14.99 -28.36 -15.04
N LEU A 521 -15.71 -27.34 -14.58
CA LEU A 521 -16.74 -27.52 -13.57
C LEU A 521 -18.00 -28.05 -14.26
N THR A 522 -18.45 -29.25 -13.89
CA THR A 522 -19.64 -29.88 -14.47
C THR A 522 -20.72 -30.06 -13.41
N LYS A 523 -21.96 -30.20 -13.87
CA LYS A 523 -23.10 -30.56 -13.02
C LYS A 523 -22.82 -31.78 -12.14
N ASN A 524 -22.29 -32.86 -12.75
CA ASN A 524 -22.00 -34.10 -12.02
C ASN A 524 -20.93 -33.90 -10.93
N THR A 525 -19.92 -33.07 -11.20
CA THR A 525 -18.87 -32.76 -10.24
C THR A 525 -19.42 -32.02 -9.01
N ILE A 526 -20.32 -31.04 -9.23
CA ILE A 526 -20.98 -30.29 -8.15
C ILE A 526 -21.92 -31.20 -7.35
N HIS A 527 -22.73 -32.03 -8.01
CA HIS A 527 -23.59 -33.01 -7.33
C HIS A 527 -22.79 -33.98 -6.48
N THR A 528 -21.69 -34.52 -7.02
CA THR A 528 -20.82 -35.46 -6.30
C THR A 528 -20.24 -34.79 -5.05
N PHE A 529 -19.72 -33.57 -5.18
CA PHE A 529 -19.22 -32.79 -4.06
C PHE A 529 -20.30 -32.54 -2.99
N CYS A 530 -21.47 -32.06 -3.38
CA CYS A 530 -22.57 -31.76 -2.45
C CYS A 530 -23.06 -33.03 -1.73
N THR A 531 -23.18 -34.14 -2.46
CA THR A 531 -23.61 -35.44 -1.90
C THR A 531 -22.60 -35.96 -0.89
N LYS A 532 -21.30 -35.92 -1.23
CA LYS A 532 -20.21 -36.29 -0.32
C LYS A 532 -20.18 -35.38 0.90
N GLY A 533 -20.29 -34.06 0.73
CA GLY A 533 -20.33 -33.11 1.85
C GLY A 533 -21.50 -33.36 2.80
N LYS A 534 -22.70 -33.64 2.28
CA LYS A 534 -23.87 -33.99 3.10
C LYS A 534 -23.66 -35.29 3.89
N SER A 535 -23.11 -36.33 3.27
CA SER A 535 -22.86 -37.61 3.96
C SER A 535 -21.81 -37.46 5.07
N LEU A 536 -20.79 -36.63 4.86
CA LEU A 536 -19.81 -36.27 5.88
C LEU A 536 -20.46 -35.58 7.07
N ILE A 537 -21.33 -34.58 6.83
CA ILE A 537 -21.99 -33.86 7.92
C ILE A 537 -22.94 -34.78 8.70
N GLU A 538 -23.76 -35.59 8.03
CA GLU A 538 -24.67 -36.54 8.70
C GLU A 538 -23.92 -37.59 9.52
N ARG A 539 -22.74 -38.03 9.08
CA ARG A 539 -21.89 -38.96 9.84
C ARG A 539 -21.42 -38.36 11.18
N GLU A 540 -21.07 -37.07 11.19
CA GLU A 540 -20.52 -36.39 12.38
C GLU A 540 -21.59 -35.75 13.27
N LYS A 541 -22.81 -35.57 12.74
CA LYS A 541 -23.94 -34.90 13.38
C LYS A 541 -24.23 -35.36 14.82
N PRO A 542 -24.23 -36.67 15.17
CA PRO A 542 -24.51 -37.09 16.55
C PRO A 542 -23.54 -36.48 17.58
N VAL A 543 -22.25 -36.34 17.23
CA VAL A 543 -21.24 -35.76 18.13
C VAL A 543 -21.38 -34.24 18.21
N LEU A 544 -21.71 -33.59 17.10
CA LEU A 544 -21.93 -32.14 17.04
C LEU A 544 -23.18 -31.71 17.83
N GLU A 545 -24.24 -32.50 17.77
CA GLU A 545 -25.51 -32.26 18.50
C GLU A 545 -25.40 -32.59 20.00
N GLN A 546 -24.52 -33.50 20.41
CA GLN A 546 -24.34 -33.87 21.81
C GLN A 546 -23.58 -32.81 22.64
N HIS A 547 -22.79 -31.93 22.03
CA HIS A 547 -21.92 -31.01 22.76
C HIS A 547 -22.59 -29.70 23.19
N ARG A 548 -23.24 -29.72 24.36
CA ARG A 548 -23.84 -28.53 25.00
C ARG A 548 -22.73 -27.58 25.49
N GLY A 549 -22.72 -26.33 25.01
CA GLY A 549 -21.75 -25.30 25.44
C GLY A 549 -21.97 -24.82 26.88
N CYS A 550 -21.59 -23.58 27.21
CA CYS A 550 -21.82 -22.93 28.52
C CYS A 550 -23.31 -22.91 28.93
N MET A 551 -24.21 -23.04 27.95
CA MET A 551 -25.63 -23.26 28.15
C MET A 551 -25.92 -24.60 28.84
N GLY A 552 -25.06 -25.61 28.82
CA GLY A 552 -25.27 -26.91 29.48
C GLY A 552 -25.42 -26.82 31.01
N ILE A 553 -24.83 -25.82 31.66
CA ILE A 553 -25.07 -25.57 33.10
C ILE A 553 -26.44 -24.90 33.28
N VAL A 554 -26.78 -23.92 32.44
CA VAL A 554 -28.10 -23.27 32.43
C VAL A 554 -29.20 -24.24 32.03
N ASP A 555 -28.91 -25.22 31.16
CA ASP A 555 -29.77 -26.31 30.74
C ASP A 555 -29.87 -27.37 31.81
N THR A 556 -28.80 -27.66 32.57
CA THR A 556 -28.90 -28.56 33.73
C THR A 556 -29.76 -27.89 34.80
N VAL A 557 -29.57 -26.59 35.03
CA VAL A 557 -30.40 -25.78 35.93
C VAL A 557 -31.84 -25.65 35.41
N LEU A 558 -32.05 -25.41 34.12
CA LEU A 558 -33.37 -25.32 33.49
C LEU A 558 -34.04 -26.69 33.38
N THR A 559 -33.29 -27.77 33.18
CA THR A 559 -33.77 -29.17 33.20
C THR A 559 -34.14 -29.56 34.63
N ILE A 560 -33.38 -29.13 35.64
CA ILE A 560 -33.78 -29.22 37.06
C ILE A 560 -35.06 -28.39 37.30
N PHE A 561 -35.20 -27.20 36.71
CA PHE A 561 -36.40 -26.37 36.80
C PHE A 561 -37.58 -26.82 35.93
N THR A 562 -37.38 -27.60 34.85
CA THR A 562 -38.44 -28.18 33.99
C THR A 562 -38.81 -29.59 34.39
N SER A 563 -37.93 -30.32 35.10
CA SER A 563 -38.30 -31.54 35.83
C SER A 563 -39.11 -31.23 37.10
N LEU A 564 -39.12 -29.98 37.56
CA LEU A 564 -40.21 -29.42 38.35
C LEU A 564 -41.39 -29.10 37.40
N ILE A 565 -42.44 -29.93 37.49
CA ILE A 565 -43.62 -30.09 36.59
C ILE A 565 -44.36 -28.79 36.15
N VAL A 566 -43.99 -27.61 36.62
CA VAL A 566 -44.80 -26.38 36.50
C VAL A 566 -44.44 -25.49 35.29
N PHE A 567 -43.21 -25.52 34.76
CA PHE A 567 -42.76 -24.52 33.77
C PHE A 567 -42.87 -24.93 32.28
N TYR A 568 -42.98 -26.22 31.97
CA TYR A 568 -43.04 -26.70 30.58
C TYR A 568 -44.27 -26.17 29.80
N PRO A 569 -45.50 -26.12 30.37
CA PRO A 569 -46.67 -25.60 29.66
C PRO A 569 -46.57 -24.09 29.37
N ALA A 570 -45.96 -23.31 30.27
CA ALA A 570 -45.82 -21.87 30.13
C ALA A 570 -44.83 -21.48 29.01
N VAL A 571 -43.69 -22.16 28.95
CA VAL A 571 -42.69 -21.98 27.88
C VAL A 571 -43.27 -22.40 26.53
N TYR A 572 -43.97 -23.53 26.48
CA TYR A 572 -44.63 -24.01 25.27
C TYR A 572 -45.72 -23.05 24.76
N LEU A 573 -46.57 -22.52 25.67
CA LEU A 573 -47.59 -21.52 25.33
C LEU A 573 -46.98 -20.21 24.85
N TYR A 574 -45.89 -19.74 25.47
CA TYR A 574 -45.19 -18.54 25.03
C TYR A 574 -44.58 -18.70 23.63
N GLN A 575 -43.93 -19.84 23.35
CA GLN A 575 -43.38 -20.15 22.03
C GLN A 575 -44.46 -20.22 20.96
N LYS A 576 -45.57 -20.88 21.27
CA LYS A 576 -46.72 -21.01 20.37
C LYS A 576 -47.39 -19.67 20.08
N ASN A 577 -47.54 -18.79 21.08
CA ASN A 577 -48.15 -17.47 20.89
C ASN A 577 -47.27 -16.49 20.10
N ASN A 578 -45.93 -16.62 20.20
CA ASN A 578 -45.00 -15.74 19.51
C ASN A 578 -44.46 -16.31 18.19
N ASN A 579 -44.97 -17.47 17.76
CA ASN A 579 -44.53 -18.18 16.55
C ASN A 579 -43.01 -18.47 16.54
N ILE A 580 -42.44 -18.72 17.72
CA ILE A 580 -41.01 -18.95 17.92
C ILE A 580 -40.74 -20.46 17.81
N THR A 581 -40.20 -20.91 16.69
CA THR A 581 -39.67 -22.27 16.49
C THR A 581 -38.22 -22.35 16.98
N TYR A 582 -38.01 -22.31 18.30
CA TYR A 582 -36.69 -22.58 18.89
C TYR A 582 -36.64 -24.01 19.42
N ASN A 583 -35.85 -24.89 18.79
CA ASN A 583 -35.47 -26.15 19.40
C ASN A 583 -34.42 -25.85 20.47
N PHE A 584 -34.81 -25.93 21.74
CA PHE A 584 -33.91 -25.81 22.90
C PHE A 584 -32.69 -26.77 22.87
N PHE A 585 -32.73 -27.78 21.99
CA PHE A 585 -31.80 -28.91 21.99
C PHE A 585 -30.67 -28.84 20.95
N ASN A 586 -30.62 -27.84 20.07
CA ASN A 586 -29.55 -27.75 19.09
C ASN A 586 -28.38 -26.92 19.62
N THR A 587 -27.19 -27.52 19.61
CA THR A 587 -25.95 -26.81 19.89
C THR A 587 -25.69 -25.80 18.77
N ASP A 588 -25.01 -24.70 19.08
CA ASP A 588 -24.60 -23.71 18.06
C ASP A 588 -23.77 -24.37 16.94
N SER A 589 -22.94 -25.37 17.27
CA SER A 589 -22.23 -26.20 16.29
C SER A 589 -23.15 -27.04 15.41
N GLY A 590 -24.19 -27.67 15.99
CA GLY A 590 -25.19 -28.43 15.23
C GLY A 590 -26.06 -27.54 14.34
N THR A 591 -26.36 -26.32 14.77
CA THR A 591 -27.06 -25.30 13.96
C THR A 591 -26.20 -24.92 12.76
N LYS A 592 -24.92 -24.60 12.96
CA LYS A 592 -23.99 -24.30 11.85
C LYS A 592 -23.82 -25.47 10.88
N ALA A 593 -23.74 -26.70 11.38
CA ALA A 593 -23.67 -27.89 10.52
C ALA A 593 -24.95 -28.07 9.67
N LYS A 594 -26.12 -27.84 10.26
CA LYS A 594 -27.40 -27.87 9.55
C LYS A 594 -27.50 -26.77 8.49
N ASP A 595 -27.04 -25.56 8.80
CA ASP A 595 -27.01 -24.46 7.84
C ASP A 595 -26.07 -24.78 6.66
N THR A 596 -24.91 -25.40 6.93
CA THR A 596 -24.01 -25.92 5.88
C THR A 596 -24.71 -26.94 4.98
N MET A 597 -25.48 -27.87 5.54
CA MET A 597 -26.26 -28.83 4.74
C MET A 597 -27.31 -28.14 3.87
N ALA A 598 -28.02 -27.14 4.41
CA ALA A 598 -29.02 -26.39 3.66
C ALA A 598 -28.40 -25.61 2.48
N GLU A 599 -27.20 -25.06 2.66
CA GLU A 599 -26.48 -24.38 1.57
C GLU A 599 -25.96 -25.37 0.51
N LEU A 600 -25.50 -26.56 0.91
CA LEU A 600 -25.18 -27.64 -0.04
C LEU A 600 -26.40 -28.08 -0.85
N ASP A 601 -27.58 -28.11 -0.24
CA ASP A 601 -28.84 -28.41 -0.96
C ASP A 601 -29.21 -27.33 -1.98
N ARG A 602 -28.98 -26.06 -1.66
CA ARG A 602 -29.15 -24.96 -2.61
C ARG A 602 -28.15 -25.04 -3.76
N LEU A 603 -26.89 -25.34 -3.47
CA LEU A 603 -25.85 -25.56 -4.49
C LEU A 603 -26.21 -26.74 -5.40
N MET A 604 -26.73 -27.81 -4.83
CA MET A 604 -27.20 -28.98 -5.58
C MET A 604 -28.38 -28.64 -6.48
N GLY A 605 -29.35 -27.85 -6.01
CA GLY A 605 -30.47 -27.37 -6.82
C GLY A 605 -30.06 -26.36 -7.91
N ALA A 606 -28.91 -25.71 -7.74
CA ALA A 606 -28.31 -24.81 -8.73
C ALA A 606 -27.35 -25.53 -9.69
N ALA A 607 -27.08 -26.82 -9.49
CA ALA A 607 -26.12 -27.57 -10.31
C ALA A 607 -26.59 -27.75 -11.77
N ASP A 608 -27.89 -27.63 -12.02
CA ASP A 608 -28.51 -27.68 -13.37
C ASP A 608 -28.07 -26.54 -14.29
N ASP A 609 -27.55 -25.44 -13.74
CA ASP A 609 -27.04 -24.30 -14.51
C ASP A 609 -25.59 -24.54 -15.01
N PHE A 610 -24.98 -25.70 -14.73
CA PHE A 610 -23.62 -26.07 -15.15
C PHE A 610 -23.63 -27.11 -16.29
N PRO A 611 -22.63 -27.12 -17.19
CA PRO A 611 -22.62 -28.03 -18.32
C PRO A 611 -22.60 -29.50 -17.88
N ASP A 612 -23.45 -30.28 -18.55
CA ASP A 612 -23.35 -31.74 -18.56
C ASP A 612 -22.08 -32.12 -19.33
N GLY A 613 -21.27 -33.04 -18.79
CA GLY A 613 -19.88 -33.28 -19.21
C GLY A 613 -19.65 -33.78 -20.64
N GLU A 614 -20.62 -33.65 -21.55
CA GLU A 614 -20.54 -34.05 -22.96
C GLU A 614 -20.87 -32.82 -23.83
N HIS A 615 -19.86 -32.32 -24.56
CA HIS A 615 -19.90 -31.16 -25.48
C HIS A 615 -19.65 -29.76 -24.88
N ALA A 616 -18.54 -29.57 -24.18
CA ALA A 616 -17.88 -28.26 -24.22
C ALA A 616 -16.92 -28.22 -25.42
N THR A 617 -17.42 -27.89 -26.61
CA THR A 617 -16.53 -27.54 -27.73
C THR A 617 -15.74 -26.29 -27.36
N LEU A 618 -14.42 -26.35 -27.58
CA LEU A 618 -13.41 -25.33 -27.27
C LEU A 618 -13.71 -23.90 -27.75
N SER A 619 -14.79 -23.65 -28.51
CA SER A 619 -15.13 -22.32 -29.02
C SER A 619 -15.90 -21.43 -28.04
N GLU A 620 -16.53 -21.97 -26.99
CA GLU A 620 -17.32 -21.14 -26.05
C GLU A 620 -16.55 -20.75 -24.77
N MET A 621 -15.42 -21.42 -24.46
CA MET A 621 -14.62 -21.12 -23.26
C MET A 621 -13.61 -19.98 -23.45
N THR A 622 -13.29 -19.56 -24.68
CA THR A 622 -12.31 -18.49 -24.93
C THR A 622 -12.88 -17.08 -24.66
N ILE A 623 -14.21 -16.92 -24.58
CA ILE A 623 -14.85 -15.62 -24.39
C ILE A 623 -14.95 -15.23 -22.90
N ILE A 624 -14.83 -16.17 -21.95
CA ILE A 624 -14.98 -15.88 -20.52
C ILE A 624 -13.62 -15.62 -19.82
N CYS A 625 -12.50 -16.08 -20.38
CA CYS A 625 -11.16 -15.85 -19.82
C CYS A 625 -10.41 -14.63 -20.38
N SER A 626 -10.96 -13.95 -21.39
CA SER A 626 -10.26 -12.84 -22.09
C SER A 626 -10.64 -11.43 -21.62
N TYR A 627 -11.58 -11.26 -20.68
CA TYR A 627 -11.97 -9.95 -20.13
C TYR A 627 -11.39 -9.62 -18.73
N ALA A 628 -10.42 -10.41 -18.24
CA ALA A 628 -9.76 -10.14 -16.95
C ALA A 628 -8.37 -9.49 -17.07
N ASN A 629 -7.92 -9.15 -18.29
CA ASN A 629 -6.69 -8.40 -18.56
C ASN A 629 -6.93 -7.41 -19.72
N ALA A 630 -7.80 -6.43 -19.48
CA ALA A 630 -7.82 -5.18 -20.24
C ALA A 630 -8.33 -4.06 -19.31
N ASP A 631 -7.50 -3.03 -19.20
CA ASP A 631 -7.59 -1.76 -18.45
C ASP A 631 -7.21 -1.76 -16.96
#